data_AF-A0A9W9WT28-F1
#
_entry.id   AF-A0A9W9WT28-F1
#
_cell.length_a   1.000
_cell.length_b   1.000
_cell.length_c   1.000
_cell.angle_alpha   90.00
_cell.angle_beta   90.00
_cell.angle_gamma   90.00
#
_symmetry.space_group_name_H-M   'P 1'
#
loop_
_entity.id
_entity.type
_entity.pdbx_description
1 polymer ?
#
loop_
_entity_poly.entity_id
_entity_poly.type
_entity_poly.pdbx_seq_one_letter_code
_entity_poly.pdbx_strand_id
1 'polypeptide(L)'
;MFFSRIAILAALAGYATAQTSTDCDPTKKDCPPDPALGTEYSWNFNTTLDEKIWKMATGTYEYEDDGAKFTLQKEGESTLLQSNFYIFFGVVEAHVKMAKGQGLVSSVVLESDDLDEIDWEWMGYNTSEVQSNFFGKGNDTTFDRGGKHHVANADTEFHNYTTYWDQDILQWWIDGEMVRELPYNDESALFGKNYPQTPCRVQFSLWPAGRKEAPQGTIDWAGGLVEWDTAPFTMTLGKLRVKDFHSGKEYSYGDRSGSWQSIEILEGNSTALNELNKPEPKSLSEKWDDLGEGAHIGVYIGAGVAGALAIAGFLFFCLRQRRKGRLENALGNNPVPLNRAEMENFQKDWRQSEWKLNGGYQQVSN
;
A
#
# COMPACT_ATOMS: atom_id res chain seq x y z
N MET A 1 23.39 -9.10 49.18
CA MET A 1 23.49 -9.88 47.93
C MET A 1 22.62 -9.18 46.92
N PHE A 2 23.19 -8.27 46.15
CA PHE A 2 23.74 -8.50 44.79
C PHE A 2 22.64 -8.59 43.72
N PHE A 3 22.43 -7.42 43.09
CA PHE A 3 22.21 -7.11 41.67
C PHE A 3 21.81 -8.20 40.64
N SER A 4 21.04 -7.69 39.67
CA SER A 4 20.89 -8.13 38.26
C SER A 4 19.79 -9.16 38.03
N ARG A 5 18.81 -8.94 37.14
CA ARG A 5 18.92 -8.75 35.68
C ARG A 5 17.77 -7.85 35.18
N ILE A 6 18.04 -6.70 34.55
CA ILE A 6 18.22 -6.49 33.09
C ILE A 6 16.97 -6.80 32.26
N ALA A 7 16.34 -5.69 31.83
CA ALA A 7 15.74 -5.38 30.53
C ALA A 7 15.12 -6.51 29.69
N ILE A 8 13.80 -6.38 29.47
CA ILE A 8 13.17 -6.69 28.19
C ILE A 8 12.59 -5.37 27.68
N LEU A 9 13.39 -4.69 26.86
CA LEU A 9 12.93 -3.70 25.89
C LEU A 9 12.77 -4.45 24.57
N ALA A 10 11.79 -4.03 23.76
CA ALA A 10 11.44 -4.51 22.42
C ALA A 10 10.49 -5.72 22.34
N ALA A 11 9.20 -5.43 22.20
CA ALA A 11 8.36 -5.89 21.07
C ALA A 11 6.87 -5.62 21.37
N LEU A 12 6.39 -4.39 21.15
CA LEU A 12 4.98 -4.15 20.80
C LEU A 12 4.97 -3.02 19.76
N ALA A 13 5.20 -3.44 18.52
CA ALA A 13 5.00 -2.63 17.34
C ALA A 13 3.50 -2.33 17.19
N GLY A 14 3.19 -1.08 16.86
CA GLY A 14 1.99 -0.67 16.12
C GLY A 14 0.65 -1.12 16.70
N TYR A 15 0.22 -0.54 17.82
CA TYR A 15 -1.21 -0.45 18.09
C TYR A 15 -1.75 0.71 17.24
N ALA A 16 -2.26 0.39 16.05
CA ALA A 16 -3.10 1.32 15.30
C ALA A 16 -4.44 1.44 16.04
N THR A 17 -4.48 2.16 17.16
CA THR A 17 -5.70 2.89 17.48
C THR A 17 -5.95 3.77 16.27
N ALA A 18 -7.07 3.62 15.58
CA ALA A 18 -7.62 4.72 14.78
C ALA A 18 -8.17 5.78 15.75
N GLN A 19 -7.31 6.18 16.69
CA GLN A 19 -7.43 7.35 17.51
C GLN A 19 -6.49 8.32 16.81
N THR A 20 -7.06 9.41 16.32
CA THR A 20 -6.33 10.53 15.74
C THR A 20 -5.02 10.77 16.45
N SER A 21 -3.94 10.90 15.70
CA SER A 21 -2.60 11.02 16.27
C SER A 21 -1.77 12.04 15.53
N THR A 22 -1.08 12.84 16.33
CA THR A 22 -0.16 13.87 15.87
C THR A 22 1.22 13.62 16.46
N ASP A 23 2.23 13.69 15.61
CA ASP A 23 3.63 13.69 16.06
C ASP A 23 3.96 15.01 16.77
N CYS A 24 3.27 16.09 16.38
CA CYS A 24 3.50 17.43 16.90
C CYS A 24 2.20 18.21 17.10
N ASP A 25 1.75 18.32 18.36
CA ASP A 25 0.61 19.15 18.71
C ASP A 25 1.04 20.63 18.94
N PRO A 26 0.67 21.57 18.05
CA PRO A 26 1.09 22.98 18.12
C PRO A 26 0.44 23.73 19.28
N THR A 27 -0.68 23.25 19.83
CA THR A 27 -1.28 23.82 21.05
C THR A 27 -0.46 23.50 22.30
N LYS A 28 0.42 22.48 22.23
CA LYS A 28 1.22 21.98 23.36
C LYS A 28 2.71 22.29 23.24
N LYS A 29 3.28 22.35 22.03
CA LYS A 29 4.71 22.59 21.78
C LYS A 29 4.95 23.30 20.45
N ASP A 30 6.19 23.70 20.18
CA ASP A 30 6.53 24.33 18.90
C ASP A 30 6.67 23.24 17.82
N CYS A 31 6.02 23.45 16.68
CA CYS A 31 5.96 22.51 15.58
C CYS A 31 6.48 23.15 14.30
N PRO A 32 7.07 22.35 13.38
CA PRO A 32 7.42 22.85 12.06
C PRO A 32 6.15 23.30 11.29
N PRO A 33 6.26 24.24 10.35
CA PRO A 33 5.15 24.58 9.46
C PRO A 33 4.69 23.39 8.62
N ASP A 34 3.39 23.29 8.40
CA ASP A 34 2.74 22.25 7.60
C ASP A 34 2.86 22.57 6.11
N PRO A 35 3.37 21.65 5.26
CA PRO A 35 3.43 21.87 3.83
C PRO A 35 2.02 22.05 3.23
N ALA A 36 1.77 23.14 2.51
CA ALA A 36 0.46 23.38 1.90
C ALA A 36 0.29 22.57 0.59
N LEU A 37 -0.96 22.35 0.18
CA LEU A 37 -1.27 22.01 -1.22
C LEU A 37 -1.10 23.26 -2.08
N GLY A 38 -1.68 24.38 -1.64
CA GLY A 38 -1.57 25.70 -2.27
C GLY A 38 -2.25 25.80 -3.64
N THR A 39 -3.11 24.85 -4.00
CA THR A 39 -3.74 24.76 -5.32
C THR A 39 -4.96 23.84 -5.33
N GLU A 40 -5.53 23.66 -6.52
CA GLU A 40 -6.52 22.63 -6.82
C GLU A 40 -5.91 21.56 -7.71
N TYR A 41 -6.11 20.29 -7.35
CA TYR A 41 -5.64 19.17 -8.17
C TYR A 41 -6.61 17.99 -8.11
N SER A 42 -6.64 17.22 -9.20
CA SER A 42 -7.44 16.00 -9.32
C SER A 42 -6.54 14.81 -9.64
N TRP A 43 -6.58 13.79 -8.80
CA TRP A 43 -5.87 12.54 -8.98
C TRP A 43 -6.82 11.45 -9.48
N ASN A 44 -6.33 10.64 -10.41
CA ASN A 44 -6.87 9.30 -10.67
C ASN A 44 -5.97 8.30 -9.97
N PHE A 45 -6.55 7.43 -9.14
CA PHE A 45 -5.82 6.48 -8.32
C PHE A 45 -5.53 5.14 -9.03
N ASN A 46 -5.55 5.14 -10.37
CA ASN A 46 -5.25 3.99 -11.21
C ASN A 46 -3.78 3.92 -11.66
N THR A 47 -2.90 4.66 -10.97
CA THR A 47 -1.45 4.69 -11.22
C THR A 47 -0.69 4.61 -9.91
N THR A 48 0.61 4.35 -10.00
CA THR A 48 1.51 4.48 -8.84
C THR A 48 1.42 5.90 -8.27
N LEU A 49 1.26 6.00 -6.95
CA LEU A 49 1.22 7.27 -6.23
C LEU A 49 2.62 7.88 -6.09
N ASP A 50 2.71 9.20 -6.26
CA ASP A 50 3.93 9.95 -5.98
C ASP A 50 4.16 10.02 -4.47
N GLU A 51 5.24 9.37 -4.00
CA GLU A 51 5.62 9.30 -2.58
C GLU A 51 5.90 10.68 -1.95
N LYS A 52 6.11 11.72 -2.76
CA LYS A 52 6.26 13.10 -2.27
C LYS A 52 4.93 13.77 -2.00
N ILE A 53 3.85 13.31 -2.63
CA ILE A 53 2.50 13.81 -2.42
C ILE A 53 1.77 12.94 -1.39
N TRP A 54 1.99 11.64 -1.43
CA TRP A 54 1.25 10.64 -0.67
C TRP A 54 2.18 9.71 0.09
N LYS A 55 1.77 9.28 1.29
CA LYS A 55 2.53 8.35 2.13
C LYS A 55 1.59 7.29 2.69
N MET A 56 1.99 6.02 2.55
CA MET A 56 1.38 4.93 3.33
C MET A 56 1.96 4.96 4.75
N ALA A 57 1.17 5.37 5.72
CA ALA A 57 1.54 5.31 7.14
C ALA A 57 1.45 3.88 7.68
N THR A 58 0.46 3.11 7.22
CA THR A 58 0.33 1.68 7.50
C THR A 58 -0.14 0.92 6.26
N GLY A 59 0.21 -0.36 6.18
CA GLY A 59 -0.21 -1.24 5.09
C GLY A 59 0.38 -0.88 3.73
N THR A 60 -0.25 -1.39 2.68
CA THR A 60 0.09 -1.17 1.27
C THR A 60 -1.18 -0.93 0.48
N TYR A 61 -1.02 -0.42 -0.74
CA TYR A 61 -2.10 -0.35 -1.72
C TYR A 61 -1.69 -1.12 -2.98
N GLU A 62 -2.68 -1.63 -3.69
CA GLU A 62 -2.58 -2.06 -5.07
C GLU A 62 -3.42 -1.11 -5.92
N TYR A 63 -3.21 -1.02 -7.23
CA TYR A 63 -4.09 -0.24 -8.09
C TYR A 63 -4.45 -1.04 -9.34
N GLU A 64 -5.68 -0.85 -9.79
CA GLU A 64 -6.21 -1.36 -11.05
C GLU A 64 -6.85 -0.20 -11.82
N ASP A 65 -7.50 -0.50 -12.94
CA ASP A 65 -8.15 0.51 -13.79
C ASP A 65 -9.22 1.34 -13.04
N ASP A 66 -9.85 0.76 -12.02
CA ASP A 66 -10.92 1.40 -11.23
C ASP A 66 -10.42 2.22 -10.03
N GLY A 67 -9.15 2.11 -9.64
CA GLY A 67 -8.56 2.90 -8.55
C GLY A 67 -7.58 2.14 -7.65
N ALA A 68 -7.19 2.80 -6.56
CA ALA A 68 -6.33 2.25 -5.54
C ALA A 68 -7.14 1.42 -4.56
N LYS A 69 -6.68 0.19 -4.31
CA LYS A 69 -7.28 -0.83 -3.47
C LYS A 69 -6.51 -0.96 -2.17
N PHE A 70 -7.20 -0.71 -1.07
CA PHE A 70 -6.73 -0.91 0.28
C PHE A 70 -7.33 -2.21 0.81
N THR A 71 -6.51 -3.24 0.96
CA THR A 71 -6.98 -4.60 1.23
C THR A 71 -6.44 -5.13 2.55
N LEU A 72 -7.32 -5.67 3.40
CA LEU A 72 -6.96 -6.44 4.58
C LEU A 72 -7.20 -7.93 4.32
N GLN A 73 -6.19 -8.76 4.57
CA GLN A 73 -6.24 -10.21 4.36
C GLN A 73 -6.23 -11.01 5.66
N LYS A 74 -5.70 -10.45 6.76
CA LYS A 74 -5.57 -11.16 8.04
C LYS A 74 -5.54 -10.23 9.25
N GLU A 75 -5.79 -10.82 10.42
CA GLU A 75 -5.77 -10.14 11.72
C GLU A 75 -4.46 -9.37 11.96
N GLY A 76 -4.60 -8.15 12.47
CA GLY A 76 -3.49 -7.22 12.74
C GLY A 76 -3.14 -6.28 11.58
N GLU A 77 -3.75 -6.44 10.41
CA GLU A 77 -3.56 -5.52 9.29
C GLU A 77 -4.45 -4.27 9.38
N SER A 78 -3.93 -3.15 8.88
CA SER A 78 -4.66 -1.90 8.63
C SER A 78 -3.97 -1.19 7.47
N THR A 79 -4.69 -0.32 6.78
CA THR A 79 -4.12 0.55 5.75
C THR A 79 -4.44 1.99 6.06
N LEU A 80 -3.47 2.87 5.90
CA LEU A 80 -3.63 4.32 6.07
C LEU A 80 -2.77 5.05 5.05
N LEU A 81 -3.42 5.62 4.05
CA LEU A 81 -2.83 6.56 3.10
C LEU A 81 -3.05 7.98 3.62
N GLN A 82 -2.01 8.80 3.60
CA GLN A 82 -2.07 10.20 4.03
C GLN A 82 -1.41 11.10 3.00
N SER A 83 -1.93 12.31 2.79
CA SER A 83 -1.21 13.34 2.05
C SER A 83 -0.01 13.86 2.86
N ASN A 84 1.08 14.17 2.18
CA ASN A 84 2.22 14.90 2.77
C ASN A 84 1.96 16.42 2.80
N PHE A 85 0.91 16.87 2.12
CA PHE A 85 0.43 18.25 2.15
C PHE A 85 -0.80 18.36 3.07
N TYR A 86 -1.05 19.58 3.50
CA TYR A 86 -2.23 20.01 4.23
C TYR A 86 -3.02 20.97 3.35
N ILE A 87 -4.33 21.06 3.59
CA ILE A 87 -5.19 22.13 3.08
C ILE A 87 -5.73 22.92 4.26
N PHE A 88 -5.93 24.21 4.05
CA PHE A 88 -6.54 25.06 5.07
C PHE A 88 -7.84 25.63 4.53
N PHE A 89 -8.97 25.06 4.96
CA PHE A 89 -10.24 25.18 4.27
C PHE A 89 -10.17 24.68 2.82
N GLY A 90 -11.29 24.32 2.24
CA GLY A 90 -11.27 23.74 0.91
C GLY A 90 -12.46 22.89 0.53
N VAL A 91 -12.20 22.09 -0.50
CA VAL A 91 -13.08 21.03 -0.96
C VAL A 91 -12.27 19.74 -1.10
N VAL A 92 -12.79 18.66 -0.55
CA VAL A 92 -12.28 17.30 -0.75
C VAL A 92 -13.40 16.45 -1.32
N GLU A 93 -13.25 16.05 -2.57
CA GLU A 93 -14.23 15.29 -3.35
C GLU A 93 -13.62 13.92 -3.65
N ALA A 94 -14.05 12.90 -2.90
CA ALA A 94 -13.50 11.54 -2.96
C ALA A 94 -14.53 10.56 -3.53
N HIS A 95 -14.16 9.88 -4.62
CA HIS A 95 -14.94 8.78 -5.19
C HIS A 95 -14.51 7.47 -4.56
N VAL A 96 -15.35 6.94 -3.67
CA VAL A 96 -15.02 5.79 -2.83
C VAL A 96 -16.05 4.67 -2.99
N LYS A 97 -15.54 3.44 -2.97
CA LYS A 97 -16.29 2.20 -2.76
C LYS A 97 -15.78 1.58 -1.46
N MET A 98 -16.64 1.41 -0.47
CA MET A 98 -16.23 1.00 0.88
C MET A 98 -16.03 -0.52 0.99
N ALA A 99 -15.30 -0.97 2.01
CA ALA A 99 -15.04 -2.39 2.26
C ALA A 99 -16.14 -3.07 3.09
N LYS A 100 -16.94 -3.93 2.48
CA LYS A 100 -17.92 -4.76 3.21
C LYS A 100 -17.25 -5.75 4.15
N GLY A 101 -17.76 -5.86 5.37
CA GLY A 101 -17.34 -6.83 6.38
C GLY A 101 -17.66 -6.35 7.80
N GLN A 102 -18.16 -7.25 8.64
CA GLN A 102 -18.46 -6.94 10.04
C GLN A 102 -17.18 -6.50 10.78
N GLY A 103 -17.28 -5.51 11.68
CA GLY A 103 -16.15 -5.03 12.48
C GLY A 103 -15.14 -4.15 11.72
N LEU A 104 -15.35 -3.91 10.42
CA LEU A 104 -14.46 -3.08 9.61
C LEU A 104 -14.98 -1.65 9.49
N VAL A 105 -14.04 -0.72 9.37
CA VAL A 105 -14.33 0.68 9.07
C VAL A 105 -13.48 1.12 7.88
N SER A 106 -14.16 1.62 6.84
CA SER A 106 -13.51 2.44 5.81
C SER A 106 -13.64 3.90 6.22
N SER A 107 -12.62 4.72 6.03
CA SER A 107 -12.66 6.14 6.40
C SER A 107 -12.03 7.05 5.36
N VAL A 108 -12.63 8.23 5.18
CA VAL A 108 -12.01 9.43 4.59
C VAL A 108 -11.95 10.47 5.68
N VAL A 109 -10.75 10.93 6.04
CA VAL A 109 -10.54 11.81 7.19
C VAL A 109 -9.72 13.04 6.78
N LEU A 110 -10.15 14.21 7.22
CA LEU A 110 -9.32 15.42 7.26
C LEU A 110 -8.86 15.61 8.70
N GLU A 111 -7.55 15.58 8.95
CA GLU A 111 -7.00 15.64 10.31
C GLU A 111 -5.90 16.69 10.40
N SER A 112 -5.97 17.58 11.39
CA SER A 112 -4.93 18.57 11.67
C SER A 112 -3.91 18.08 12.71
N ASP A 113 -2.81 18.82 12.84
CA ASP A 113 -1.79 18.55 13.84
C ASP A 113 -2.25 18.84 15.28
N ASP A 114 -3.30 19.66 15.48
CA ASP A 114 -3.96 19.84 16.79
C ASP A 114 -5.21 18.96 16.98
N LEU A 115 -5.45 18.01 16.07
CA LEU A 115 -6.55 17.03 16.12
C LEU A 115 -7.95 17.65 15.92
N ASP A 116 -8.05 18.72 15.14
CA ASP A 116 -9.28 19.02 14.41
C ASP A 116 -9.48 17.92 13.35
N GLU A 117 -10.70 17.41 13.22
CA GLU A 117 -11.02 16.20 12.46
C GLU A 117 -12.37 16.35 11.73
N ILE A 118 -12.46 15.88 10.49
CA ILE A 118 -13.69 15.79 9.69
C ILE A 118 -13.73 14.44 8.97
N ASP A 119 -14.82 13.70 9.15
CA ASP A 119 -14.86 12.29 8.76
C ASP A 119 -16.01 11.94 7.83
N TRP A 120 -15.72 10.96 6.98
CA TRP A 120 -16.67 10.00 6.45
C TRP A 120 -16.25 8.60 6.90
N GLU A 121 -17.17 7.85 7.52
CA GLU A 121 -16.91 6.51 8.03
C GLU A 121 -18.00 5.53 7.62
N TRP A 122 -17.62 4.42 6.99
CA TRP A 122 -18.53 3.33 6.64
C TRP A 122 -18.29 2.16 7.56
N MET A 123 -19.33 1.74 8.26
CA MET A 123 -19.30 0.49 9.02
C MET A 123 -19.55 -0.67 8.07
N GLY A 124 -18.63 -1.61 7.95
CA GLY A 124 -18.68 -2.62 6.90
C GLY A 124 -19.84 -3.61 6.98
N TYR A 125 -20.58 -3.65 8.10
CA TYR A 125 -21.82 -4.44 8.21
C TYR A 125 -23.04 -3.78 7.54
N ASN A 126 -23.00 -2.47 7.28
CA ASN A 126 -24.10 -1.71 6.69
C ASN A 126 -23.66 -1.00 5.41
N THR A 127 -23.89 -1.63 4.26
CA THR A 127 -23.48 -1.11 2.95
C THR A 127 -24.47 -0.11 2.35
N SER A 128 -25.43 0.37 3.16
CA SER A 128 -26.47 1.32 2.76
C SER A 128 -26.44 2.64 3.55
N GLU A 129 -25.38 2.88 4.32
CA GLU A 129 -25.23 4.04 5.21
C GLU A 129 -23.76 4.47 5.30
N VAL A 130 -23.54 5.77 5.45
CA VAL A 130 -22.26 6.37 5.85
C VAL A 130 -22.47 7.28 7.05
N GLN A 131 -21.48 7.37 7.93
CA GLN A 131 -21.44 8.32 9.02
C GLN A 131 -20.55 9.51 8.65
N SER A 132 -21.06 10.72 8.84
CA SER A 132 -20.25 11.94 8.90
C SER A 132 -19.93 12.26 10.35
N ASN A 133 -18.72 12.71 10.66
CA ASN A 133 -18.35 13.12 12.01
C ASN A 133 -17.37 14.29 12.02
N PHE A 134 -17.18 14.91 13.18
CA PHE A 134 -16.16 15.93 13.36
C PHE A 134 -15.65 16.00 14.80
N PHE A 135 -14.37 16.33 14.95
CA PHE A 135 -13.77 16.64 16.24
C PHE A 135 -13.03 17.97 16.17
N GLY A 136 -12.99 18.67 17.32
CA GLY A 136 -12.18 19.86 17.46
C GLY A 136 -11.16 19.64 18.55
N LYS A 137 -9.88 19.87 18.25
CA LYS A 137 -8.76 19.83 19.20
C LYS A 137 -8.65 18.52 19.97
N GLY A 138 -9.02 17.40 19.32
CA GLY A 138 -9.04 16.07 19.92
C GLY A 138 -10.03 15.92 21.08
N ASN A 139 -11.02 16.80 21.18
CA ASN A 139 -12.03 16.73 22.23
C ASN A 139 -13.01 15.59 21.96
N ASP A 140 -12.88 14.48 22.70
CA ASP A 140 -13.69 13.26 22.62
C ASP A 140 -14.69 13.13 23.78
N THR A 141 -14.98 14.23 24.49
CA THR A 141 -15.86 14.21 25.68
C THR A 141 -17.30 13.78 25.39
N THR A 142 -17.76 13.95 24.15
CA THR A 142 -19.07 13.47 23.67
C THR A 142 -18.93 12.75 22.33
N PHE A 143 -19.86 11.83 22.04
CA PHE A 143 -19.92 11.07 20.78
C PHE A 143 -21.25 11.33 20.03
N ASP A 144 -21.90 12.46 20.31
CA ASP A 144 -23.20 12.88 19.76
C ASP A 144 -23.06 13.75 18.49
N ARG A 145 -21.84 13.91 17.97
CA ARG A 145 -21.52 14.72 16.79
C ARG A 145 -21.65 13.97 15.47
N GLY A 146 -21.90 12.66 15.50
CA GLY A 146 -22.08 11.85 14.30
C GLY A 146 -23.43 12.11 13.61
N GLY A 147 -23.43 12.13 12.28
CA GLY A 147 -24.62 12.14 11.44
C GLY A 147 -24.64 10.92 10.53
N LYS A 148 -25.80 10.26 10.38
CA LYS A 148 -25.98 9.05 9.55
C LYS A 148 -26.72 9.41 8.27
N HIS A 149 -26.17 8.97 7.13
CA HIS A 149 -26.68 9.32 5.81
C HIS A 149 -26.88 8.06 4.97
N HIS A 150 -28.00 7.99 4.27
CA HIS A 150 -28.27 6.87 3.38
C HIS A 150 -27.42 6.97 2.11
N VAL A 151 -26.82 5.85 1.70
CA VAL A 151 -26.12 5.69 0.42
C VAL A 151 -26.23 4.23 0.01
N ALA A 152 -27.04 3.93 -1.00
CA ALA A 152 -27.26 2.55 -1.44
C ALA A 152 -26.00 1.97 -2.09
N ASN A 153 -25.77 0.66 -1.98
CA ASN A 153 -24.70 -0.06 -2.71
C ASN A 153 -23.27 0.47 -2.49
N ALA A 154 -22.97 1.07 -1.34
CA ALA A 154 -21.68 1.72 -1.09
C ALA A 154 -20.46 0.77 -1.22
N ASP A 155 -20.68 -0.55 -1.10
CA ASP A 155 -19.66 -1.60 -1.26
C ASP A 155 -19.42 -2.04 -2.71
N THR A 156 -20.36 -1.74 -3.62
CA THR A 156 -20.33 -2.22 -5.01
C THR A 156 -20.28 -1.11 -6.05
N GLU A 157 -20.73 0.09 -5.69
CA GLU A 157 -20.75 1.28 -6.53
C GLU A 157 -19.83 2.37 -5.98
N PHE A 158 -19.29 3.20 -6.88
CA PHE A 158 -18.58 4.41 -6.47
C PHE A 158 -19.59 5.51 -6.20
N HIS A 159 -19.46 6.15 -5.05
CA HIS A 159 -20.18 7.37 -4.73
C HIS A 159 -19.21 8.52 -4.55
N ASN A 160 -19.67 9.73 -4.88
CA ASN A 160 -18.93 10.96 -4.65
C ASN A 160 -19.22 11.47 -3.24
N TYR A 161 -18.23 11.41 -2.36
CA TYR A 161 -18.29 12.00 -1.03
C TYR A 161 -17.51 13.31 -1.04
N THR A 162 -18.23 14.43 -1.00
CA THR A 162 -17.62 15.76 -1.00
C THR A 162 -17.76 16.42 0.36
N THR A 163 -16.62 16.83 0.91
CA THR A 163 -16.53 17.71 2.07
C THR A 163 -16.21 19.12 1.56
N TYR A 164 -17.10 20.08 1.81
CA TYR A 164 -16.82 21.51 1.67
C TYR A 164 -16.62 22.09 3.06
N TRP A 165 -15.56 22.86 3.26
CA TRP A 165 -15.18 23.34 4.58
C TRP A 165 -14.55 24.73 4.47
N ASP A 166 -15.15 25.72 5.12
CA ASP A 166 -14.56 27.05 5.31
C ASP A 166 -14.66 27.50 6.78
N GLN A 167 -14.33 28.76 7.05
CA GLN A 167 -14.35 29.31 8.42
C GLN A 167 -15.76 29.42 9.02
N ASP A 168 -16.80 29.42 8.17
CA ASP A 168 -18.18 29.72 8.53
C ASP A 168 -19.04 28.45 8.51
N ILE A 169 -18.75 27.51 7.60
CA ILE A 169 -19.61 26.37 7.34
C ILE A 169 -18.85 25.11 6.88
N LEU A 170 -19.26 23.97 7.43
CA LEU A 170 -18.80 22.64 7.05
C LEU A 170 -19.99 21.85 6.49
N GLN A 171 -19.83 21.29 5.29
CA GLN A 171 -20.88 20.58 4.60
C GLN A 171 -20.39 19.23 4.08
N TRP A 172 -21.29 18.26 4.15
CA TRP A 172 -21.10 16.90 3.63
C TRP A 172 -22.11 16.67 2.51
N TRP A 173 -21.61 16.20 1.39
CA TRP A 173 -22.39 15.94 0.18
C TRP A 173 -22.15 14.51 -0.31
N ILE A 174 -23.21 13.87 -0.79
CA ILE A 174 -23.18 12.56 -1.43
C ILE A 174 -23.78 12.71 -2.82
N ASP A 175 -23.03 12.34 -3.86
CA ASP A 175 -23.46 12.37 -5.27
C ASP A 175 -24.04 13.72 -5.74
N GLY A 176 -23.51 14.81 -5.17
CA GLY A 176 -23.94 16.18 -5.48
C GLY A 176 -25.14 16.68 -4.67
N GLU A 177 -25.66 15.89 -3.74
CA GLU A 177 -26.72 16.29 -2.79
C GLU A 177 -26.14 16.54 -1.40
N MET A 178 -26.45 17.69 -0.79
CA MET A 178 -26.02 18.01 0.56
C MET A 178 -26.82 17.21 1.57
N VAL A 179 -26.13 16.41 2.39
CA VAL A 179 -26.76 15.55 3.40
C VAL A 179 -26.58 16.08 4.82
N ARG A 180 -25.58 16.94 5.04
CA ARG A 180 -25.35 17.59 6.33
C ARG A 180 -24.67 18.94 6.18
N GLU A 181 -25.02 19.86 7.05
CA GLU A 181 -24.40 21.16 7.21
C GLU A 181 -24.15 21.43 8.71
N LEU A 182 -23.00 22.01 9.03
CA LEU A 182 -22.58 22.42 10.36
C LEU A 182 -22.08 23.88 10.28
N PRO A 183 -22.87 24.85 10.74
CA PRO A 183 -22.41 26.22 10.93
C PRO A 183 -21.34 26.30 12.03
N TYR A 184 -20.38 27.21 11.90
CA TYR A 184 -19.32 27.45 12.89
C TYR A 184 -19.87 27.62 14.32
N ASN A 185 -21.01 28.33 14.44
CA ASN A 185 -21.62 28.66 15.72
C ASN A 185 -22.62 27.61 16.25
N ASP A 186 -22.69 26.42 15.66
CA ASP A 186 -23.58 25.35 16.12
C ASP A 186 -23.25 24.90 17.57
N GLU A 187 -24.27 24.48 18.32
CA GLU A 187 -24.10 24.01 19.70
C GLU A 187 -23.22 22.76 19.77
N SER A 188 -23.33 21.85 18.80
CA SER A 188 -22.50 20.64 18.71
C SER A 188 -21.02 20.96 18.47
N ALA A 189 -20.72 22.11 17.86
CA ALA A 189 -19.37 22.65 17.69
C ALA A 189 -18.94 23.54 18.88
N LEU A 190 -19.71 23.56 19.97
CA LEU A 190 -19.51 24.41 21.15
C LEU A 190 -19.36 25.89 20.79
N PHE A 191 -20.20 26.37 19.86
CA PHE A 191 -20.18 27.73 19.34
C PHE A 191 -18.80 28.13 18.78
N GLY A 192 -18.17 27.22 18.02
CA GLY A 192 -16.91 27.44 17.32
C GLY A 192 -15.67 26.87 18.01
N LYS A 193 -15.76 26.47 19.28
CA LYS A 193 -14.60 25.95 20.03
C LYS A 193 -14.14 24.57 19.56
N ASN A 194 -15.09 23.74 19.14
CA ASN A 194 -14.85 22.41 18.57
C ASN A 194 -15.05 22.38 17.05
N TYR A 195 -15.24 23.53 16.40
CA TYR A 195 -15.33 23.58 14.96
C TYR A 195 -13.93 23.32 14.35
N PRO A 196 -13.78 22.36 13.41
CA PRO A 196 -12.53 22.12 12.71
C PRO A 196 -12.09 23.38 11.96
N GLN A 197 -10.91 23.91 12.26
CA GLN A 197 -10.53 25.25 11.82
C GLN A 197 -9.02 25.41 11.64
N THR A 198 -8.26 24.33 11.55
CA THR A 198 -6.81 24.37 11.38
C THR A 198 -6.40 23.46 10.22
N PRO A 199 -5.25 23.68 9.57
CA PRO A 199 -4.87 22.95 8.36
C PRO A 199 -4.94 21.45 8.56
N CYS A 200 -5.59 20.74 7.64
CA CYS A 200 -5.78 19.30 7.70
C CYS A 200 -5.08 18.58 6.54
N ARG A 201 -4.45 17.45 6.83
CA ARG A 201 -4.06 16.48 5.80
C ARG A 201 -5.25 15.62 5.40
N VAL A 202 -5.22 15.06 4.19
CA VAL A 202 -6.26 14.16 3.68
C VAL A 202 -5.83 12.72 3.89
N GLN A 203 -6.71 11.89 4.44
CA GLN A 203 -6.43 10.50 4.75
C GLN A 203 -7.50 9.54 4.24
N PHE A 204 -7.05 8.34 3.87
CA PHE A 204 -7.90 7.22 3.49
C PHE A 204 -7.46 5.99 4.24
N SER A 205 -8.39 5.29 4.90
CA SER A 205 -8.04 4.12 5.68
C SER A 205 -9.08 3.02 5.62
N LEU A 206 -8.59 1.79 5.82
CA LEU A 206 -9.39 0.61 6.07
C LEU A 206 -8.79 -0.09 7.28
N TRP A 207 -9.58 -0.23 8.33
CA TRP A 207 -9.07 -0.72 9.61
C TRP A 207 -10.09 -1.58 10.39
N PRO A 208 -9.60 -2.56 11.17
CA PRO A 208 -10.45 -3.45 11.96
C PRO A 208 -10.80 -2.83 13.32
N ALA A 209 -11.91 -2.07 13.38
CA ALA A 209 -12.42 -1.50 14.62
C ALA A 209 -12.90 -2.58 15.61
N GLY A 210 -13.51 -3.66 15.07
CA GLY A 210 -13.96 -4.86 15.78
C GLY A 210 -12.85 -5.82 16.17
N ARG A 211 -11.78 -5.35 16.80
CA ARG A 211 -10.71 -6.21 17.35
C ARG A 211 -10.99 -6.57 18.80
N LYS A 212 -10.50 -7.73 19.26
CA LYS A 212 -10.79 -8.28 20.60
C LYS A 212 -10.35 -7.36 21.74
N GLU A 213 -9.32 -6.57 21.52
CA GLU A 213 -8.71 -5.67 22.50
C GLU A 213 -9.29 -4.24 22.43
N ALA A 214 -10.20 -3.96 21.49
CA ALA A 214 -10.83 -2.65 21.40
C ALA A 214 -11.83 -2.42 22.56
N PRO A 215 -12.09 -1.16 22.94
CA PRO A 215 -13.18 -0.84 23.85
C PRO A 215 -14.50 -1.42 23.34
N GLN A 216 -15.34 -1.94 24.25
CA GLN A 216 -16.61 -2.57 23.86
C GLN A 216 -17.50 -1.64 23.03
N GLY A 217 -17.54 -0.35 23.33
CA GLY A 217 -18.30 0.63 22.54
C GLY A 217 -17.83 0.74 21.08
N THR A 218 -16.52 0.64 20.83
CA THR A 218 -15.96 0.61 19.46
C THR A 218 -16.33 -0.67 18.73
N ILE A 219 -16.30 -1.82 19.42
CA ILE A 219 -16.72 -3.11 18.86
C ILE A 219 -18.21 -3.05 18.50
N ASP A 220 -19.06 -2.56 19.40
CA ASP A 220 -20.50 -2.46 19.18
C ASP A 220 -20.83 -1.50 18.03
N TRP A 221 -20.15 -0.34 17.97
CA TRP A 221 -20.28 0.63 16.89
C TRP A 221 -19.92 0.04 15.52
N ALA A 222 -18.83 -0.73 15.46
CA ALA A 222 -18.39 -1.44 14.27
C ALA A 222 -19.24 -2.69 13.93
N GLY A 223 -20.28 -2.97 14.71
CA GLY A 223 -21.20 -4.08 14.49
C GLY A 223 -20.69 -5.44 14.97
N GLY A 224 -19.67 -5.47 15.83
CA GLY A 224 -19.10 -6.68 16.40
C GLY A 224 -17.64 -6.91 16.00
N LEU A 225 -17.16 -8.13 16.22
CA LEU A 225 -15.79 -8.51 15.87
C LEU A 225 -15.63 -8.70 14.35
N VAL A 226 -14.39 -8.57 13.87
CA VAL A 226 -14.06 -8.87 12.47
C VAL A 226 -14.09 -10.37 12.21
N GLU A 227 -14.84 -10.78 11.18
CA GLU A 227 -14.96 -12.17 10.72
C GLU A 227 -13.90 -12.49 9.66
N TRP A 228 -12.65 -12.66 10.09
CA TRP A 228 -11.48 -12.82 9.21
C TRP A 228 -11.57 -13.99 8.20
N ASP A 229 -12.40 -15.01 8.46
CA ASP A 229 -12.65 -16.11 7.51
C ASP A 229 -13.34 -15.65 6.21
N THR A 230 -13.87 -14.42 6.19
CA THR A 230 -14.51 -13.80 5.01
C THR A 230 -13.60 -12.82 4.27
N ALA A 231 -12.34 -12.69 4.68
CA ALA A 231 -11.33 -11.91 3.97
C ALA A 231 -11.08 -12.48 2.55
N PRO A 232 -10.59 -11.67 1.59
CA PRO A 232 -10.10 -10.30 1.74
C PRO A 232 -11.21 -9.25 1.83
N PHE A 233 -10.91 -8.14 2.50
CA PHE A 233 -11.75 -6.95 2.56
C PHE A 233 -11.07 -5.80 1.85
N THR A 234 -11.77 -5.12 0.94
CA THR A 234 -11.15 -4.10 0.10
C THR A 234 -11.99 -2.83 0.04
N MET A 235 -11.36 -1.70 0.39
CA MET A 235 -11.85 -0.35 0.09
C MET A 235 -11.18 0.11 -1.21
N THR A 236 -11.90 0.80 -2.09
CA THR A 236 -11.34 1.34 -3.33
C THR A 236 -11.52 2.85 -3.41
N LEU A 237 -10.43 3.57 -3.65
CA LEU A 237 -10.43 5.01 -3.96
C LEU A 237 -10.18 5.17 -5.47
N GLY A 238 -11.16 5.71 -6.19
CA GLY A 238 -11.09 5.86 -7.65
C GLY A 238 -10.47 7.19 -8.07
N LYS A 239 -11.13 8.28 -7.68
CA LYS A 239 -10.73 9.65 -8.00
C LYS A 239 -10.78 10.52 -6.76
N LEU A 240 -9.89 11.48 -6.70
CA LEU A 240 -9.88 12.50 -5.67
C LEU A 240 -9.69 13.85 -6.31
N ARG A 241 -10.50 14.82 -5.93
CA ARG A 241 -10.23 16.23 -6.19
C ARG A 241 -10.07 16.93 -4.85
N VAL A 242 -8.94 17.63 -4.69
CA VAL A 242 -8.69 18.47 -3.52
C VAL A 242 -8.48 19.89 -4.01
N LYS A 243 -9.22 20.81 -3.40
CA LYS A 243 -9.06 22.25 -3.60
C LYS A 243 -8.71 22.88 -2.27
N ASP A 244 -7.52 23.44 -2.20
CA ASP A 244 -7.10 24.35 -1.14
C ASP A 244 -7.69 25.74 -1.40
N PHE A 245 -8.25 26.39 -0.37
CA PHE A 245 -8.72 27.76 -0.51
C PHE A 245 -7.59 28.80 -0.40
N HIS A 246 -6.37 28.35 -0.07
CA HIS A 246 -5.19 29.17 -0.02
C HIS A 246 -4.15 28.76 -1.08
N SER A 247 -3.20 29.66 -1.34
CA SER A 247 -2.12 29.46 -2.32
C SER A 247 -0.73 29.63 -1.70
N GLY A 248 -0.63 29.40 -0.38
CA GLY A 248 0.63 29.51 0.37
C GLY A 248 1.57 28.34 0.11
N LYS A 249 2.80 28.47 0.59
CA LYS A 249 3.80 27.41 0.58
C LYS A 249 3.57 26.42 1.72
N GLU A 250 3.31 26.95 2.91
CA GLU A 250 3.23 26.26 4.19
C GLU A 250 2.27 27.04 5.12
N TYR A 251 1.76 26.36 6.15
CA TYR A 251 0.98 26.95 7.23
C TYR A 251 1.75 26.86 8.54
N SER A 252 1.77 27.92 9.34
CA SER A 252 2.33 27.86 10.69
C SER A 252 1.35 28.38 11.72
N TYR A 253 1.30 27.71 12.87
CA TYR A 253 0.56 28.17 14.03
C TYR A 253 1.30 29.34 14.67
N GLY A 254 0.77 30.56 14.54
CA GLY A 254 1.34 31.79 15.10
C GLY A 254 1.19 31.89 16.62
N ASP A 255 0.30 31.10 17.22
CA ASP A 255 0.15 30.93 18.67
C ASP A 255 -0.35 29.53 19.05
N ARG A 256 -0.67 29.32 20.34
CA ARG A 256 -1.15 28.04 20.89
C ARG A 256 -2.67 27.89 20.97
N SER A 257 -3.42 28.80 20.35
CA SER A 257 -4.89 28.82 20.48
C SER A 257 -5.59 27.69 19.71
N GLY A 258 -4.97 27.19 18.64
CA GLY A 258 -5.64 26.32 17.66
C GLY A 258 -6.81 27.01 16.97
N SER A 259 -6.77 28.35 16.87
CA SER A 259 -7.79 29.12 16.15
C SER A 259 -7.35 29.34 14.71
N TRP A 260 -8.31 29.38 13.78
CA TRP A 260 -7.99 29.64 12.38
C TRP A 260 -7.31 31.00 12.17
N GLN A 261 -7.62 31.98 13.04
CA GLN A 261 -7.01 33.32 13.00
C GLN A 261 -5.53 33.31 13.36
N SER A 262 -5.04 32.29 14.09
CA SER A 262 -3.61 32.19 14.40
C SER A 262 -2.80 31.50 13.31
N ILE A 263 -3.44 30.95 12.28
CA ILE A 263 -2.74 30.29 11.18
C ILE A 263 -2.13 31.34 10.26
N GLU A 264 -0.81 31.38 10.23
CA GLU A 264 -0.04 32.20 9.30
C GLU A 264 0.19 31.41 8.00
N ILE A 265 -0.16 32.03 6.87
CA ILE A 265 0.03 31.45 5.54
C ILE A 265 1.33 32.01 4.97
N LEU A 266 2.34 31.17 4.82
CA LEU A 266 3.64 31.60 4.31
C LEU A 266 3.58 31.74 2.79
N GLU A 267 4.04 32.88 2.27
CA GLU A 267 4.06 33.14 0.82
C GLU A 267 5.05 32.23 0.07
N GLY A 268 4.71 31.90 -1.18
CA GLY A 268 5.55 31.13 -2.10
C GLY A 268 4.82 29.92 -2.68
N ASN A 269 5.48 29.21 -3.59
CA ASN A 269 4.94 27.98 -4.17
C ASN A 269 5.13 26.82 -3.19
N SER A 270 4.06 26.07 -2.95
CA SER A 270 4.12 24.86 -2.13
C SER A 270 4.97 23.77 -2.78
N THR A 271 5.51 22.89 -1.95
CA THR A 271 6.25 21.71 -2.42
C THR A 271 5.34 20.81 -3.26
N ALA A 272 4.09 20.62 -2.85
CA ALA A 272 3.11 19.84 -3.60
C ALA A 272 2.87 20.44 -4.99
N LEU A 273 2.61 21.75 -5.09
CA LEU A 273 2.41 22.44 -6.36
C LEU A 273 3.62 22.29 -7.30
N ASN A 274 4.84 22.39 -6.75
CA ASN A 274 6.05 22.22 -7.55
C ASN A 274 6.22 20.78 -8.05
N GLU A 275 5.86 19.77 -7.26
CA GLU A 275 5.91 18.37 -7.68
C GLU A 275 4.80 18.03 -8.69
N LEU A 276 3.57 18.51 -8.48
CA LEU A 276 2.43 18.30 -9.38
C LEU A 276 2.62 18.93 -10.77
N ASN A 277 3.39 20.02 -10.85
CA ASN A 277 3.73 20.69 -12.12
C ASN A 277 4.96 20.09 -12.81
N LYS A 278 5.58 19.04 -12.28
CA LYS A 278 6.71 18.41 -12.95
C LYS A 278 6.25 17.76 -14.24
N PRO A 279 7.03 17.89 -15.33
CA PRO A 279 6.76 17.12 -16.52
C PRO A 279 6.82 15.63 -16.16
N GLU A 280 5.94 14.83 -16.76
CA GLU A 280 5.96 13.39 -16.58
C GLU A 280 7.37 12.83 -16.84
N PRO A 281 7.82 11.85 -16.04
CA PRO A 281 9.14 11.27 -16.24
C PRO A 281 9.19 10.65 -17.65
N LYS A 282 10.11 11.14 -18.49
CA LYS A 282 10.36 10.62 -19.83
C LYS A 282 10.40 9.08 -19.81
N SER A 283 9.69 8.45 -20.74
CA SER A 283 9.73 7.01 -20.96
C SER A 283 11.14 6.52 -21.26
N LEU A 284 11.39 5.21 -21.17
CA LEU A 284 12.71 4.65 -21.53
C LEU A 284 13.08 4.94 -22.99
N SER A 285 12.08 5.01 -23.89
CA SER A 285 12.29 5.39 -25.29
C SER A 285 12.69 6.86 -25.41
N GLU A 286 11.97 7.76 -24.76
CA GLU A 286 12.29 9.18 -24.81
C GLU A 286 13.62 9.50 -24.11
N LYS A 287 13.94 8.78 -23.02
CA LYS A 287 15.26 8.85 -22.36
C LYS A 287 16.36 8.35 -23.29
N TRP A 288 16.10 7.30 -24.07
CA TRP A 288 17.03 6.80 -25.07
C TRP A 288 17.24 7.84 -26.16
N ASP A 289 16.17 8.39 -26.73
CA ASP A 289 16.24 9.40 -27.80
C ASP A 289 16.95 10.69 -27.35
N ASP A 290 16.86 11.05 -26.07
CA ASP A 290 17.52 12.22 -25.47
C ASP A 290 19.03 12.00 -25.21
N LEU A 291 19.55 10.79 -25.38
CA LEU A 291 20.98 10.53 -25.23
C LEU A 291 21.78 11.23 -26.34
N GLY A 292 22.95 11.77 -25.99
CA GLY A 292 23.87 12.30 -26.99
C GLY A 292 24.35 11.22 -27.97
N GLU A 293 24.76 11.63 -29.18
CA GLU A 293 25.24 10.72 -30.23
C GLU A 293 26.37 9.80 -29.75
N GLY A 294 27.30 10.32 -28.93
CA GLY A 294 28.38 9.54 -28.33
C GLY A 294 27.90 8.47 -27.34
N ALA A 295 26.82 8.72 -26.60
CA ALA A 295 26.23 7.75 -25.68
C ALA A 295 25.52 6.62 -26.44
N HIS A 296 24.78 6.96 -27.49
CA HIS A 296 24.21 5.98 -28.43
C HIS A 296 25.29 5.06 -29.01
N ILE A 297 26.36 5.64 -29.57
CA ILE A 297 27.50 4.89 -30.13
C ILE A 297 28.12 3.97 -29.07
N GLY A 298 28.33 4.50 -27.86
CA GLY A 298 28.89 3.73 -26.75
C GLY A 298 28.06 2.49 -26.39
N VAL A 299 26.74 2.63 -26.30
CA VAL A 299 25.84 1.51 -26.02
C VAL A 299 25.81 0.50 -27.17
N TYR A 300 25.77 0.95 -28.42
CA TYR A 300 25.81 0.06 -29.59
C TYR A 300 27.12 -0.76 -29.65
N ILE A 301 28.27 -0.11 -29.43
CA ILE A 301 29.57 -0.81 -29.39
C ILE A 301 29.59 -1.82 -28.23
N GLY A 302 29.14 -1.42 -27.04
CA GLY A 302 29.08 -2.31 -25.88
C GLY A 302 28.22 -3.55 -26.13
N ALA A 303 27.01 -3.37 -26.67
CA ALA A 303 26.12 -4.46 -27.04
C ALA A 303 26.72 -5.37 -28.12
N GLY A 304 27.37 -4.78 -29.13
CA GLY A 304 28.07 -5.52 -30.19
C GLY A 304 29.21 -6.39 -29.66
N VAL A 305 30.04 -5.84 -28.77
CA VAL A 305 31.14 -6.59 -28.13
C VAL A 305 30.61 -7.72 -27.26
N ALA A 306 29.59 -7.45 -26.44
CA ALA A 306 28.97 -8.47 -25.61
C ALA A 306 28.36 -9.61 -26.46
N GLY A 307 27.67 -9.28 -27.54
CA GLY A 307 27.14 -10.25 -28.49
C GLY A 307 28.24 -11.09 -29.16
N ALA A 308 29.32 -10.45 -29.61
CA ALA A 308 30.46 -11.15 -30.20
C ALA A 308 31.13 -12.12 -29.21
N LEU A 309 31.31 -11.71 -27.94
CA LEU A 309 31.84 -12.56 -26.88
C LEU A 309 30.92 -13.75 -26.58
N ALA A 310 29.60 -13.54 -26.56
CA ALA A 310 28.62 -14.61 -26.37
C ALA A 310 28.68 -15.63 -27.51
N ILE A 311 28.75 -15.17 -28.76
CA ILE A 311 28.88 -16.04 -29.94
C ILE A 311 30.21 -16.80 -29.90
N ALA A 312 31.32 -16.13 -29.60
CA ALA A 312 32.63 -16.77 -29.49
C ALA A 312 32.65 -17.83 -28.38
N GLY A 313 32.05 -17.53 -27.22
CA GLY A 313 31.87 -18.48 -26.12
C GLY A 313 31.03 -19.69 -26.53
N PHE A 314 29.94 -19.47 -27.24
CA PHE A 314 29.07 -20.54 -27.76
C PHE A 314 29.81 -21.42 -28.78
N LEU A 315 30.50 -20.82 -29.75
CA LEU A 315 31.31 -21.55 -30.74
C LEU A 315 32.43 -22.35 -30.06
N PHE A 316 33.11 -21.77 -29.08
CA PHE A 316 34.12 -22.47 -28.30
C PHE A 316 33.53 -23.67 -27.55
N PHE A 317 32.36 -23.50 -26.93
CA PHE A 317 31.62 -24.57 -26.28
C PHE A 317 31.27 -25.71 -27.27
N CYS A 318 30.71 -25.37 -28.44
CA CYS A 318 30.39 -26.34 -29.50
C CYS A 318 31.63 -27.09 -30.01
N LEU A 319 32.75 -26.39 -30.23
CA LEU A 319 34.01 -27.00 -30.65
C LEU A 319 34.57 -27.95 -29.58
N ARG A 320 34.48 -27.56 -28.30
CA ARG A 320 34.93 -28.39 -27.18
C ARG A 320 34.07 -29.64 -27.02
N GLN A 321 32.74 -29.52 -27.12
CA GLN A 321 31.79 -30.63 -27.18
C GLN A 321 32.12 -31.59 -28.33
N ARG A 322 32.32 -31.06 -29.55
CA ARG A 322 32.70 -31.87 -30.72
C ARG A 322 34.03 -32.59 -30.54
N ARG A 323 35.02 -31.98 -29.90
CA ARG A 323 36.31 -32.62 -29.57
C ARG A 323 36.13 -33.76 -28.56
N LYS A 324 35.33 -33.56 -27.50
CA LYS A 324 35.01 -34.62 -26.53
C LYS A 324 34.29 -35.79 -27.20
N GLY A 325 33.26 -35.53 -28.02
CA GLY A 325 32.57 -36.58 -28.77
C GLY A 325 33.49 -37.34 -29.75
N ARG A 326 34.44 -36.65 -30.41
CA ARG A 326 35.47 -37.33 -31.22
C ARG A 326 36.40 -38.21 -30.38
N LEU A 327 36.77 -37.77 -29.18
CA LEU A 327 37.61 -38.54 -28.26
C LEU A 327 36.86 -39.77 -27.74
N GLU A 328 35.59 -39.63 -27.36
CA GLU A 328 34.72 -40.73 -26.95
C GLU A 328 34.51 -41.74 -28.09
N ASN A 329 34.29 -41.29 -29.32
CA ASN A 329 34.23 -42.17 -30.49
C ASN A 329 35.57 -42.88 -30.74
N ALA A 330 36.71 -42.18 -30.61
CA ALA A 330 38.03 -42.80 -30.76
C ALA A 330 38.32 -43.83 -29.65
N LEU A 331 37.88 -43.58 -28.41
CA LEU A 331 38.00 -44.52 -27.29
C LEU A 331 37.02 -45.71 -27.45
N GLY A 332 35.82 -45.48 -27.97
CA GLY A 332 34.83 -46.53 -28.28
C GLY A 332 35.20 -47.40 -29.48
N ASN A 333 36.03 -46.88 -30.40
CA ASN A 333 36.60 -47.61 -31.53
C ASN A 333 37.96 -48.25 -31.24
N ASN A 334 38.36 -48.38 -29.97
CA ASN A 334 39.35 -49.39 -29.59
C ASN A 334 38.60 -50.73 -29.51
N PRO A 335 38.73 -51.64 -30.50
CA PRO A 335 38.28 -53.00 -30.29
C PRO A 335 39.12 -53.53 -29.14
N VAL A 336 38.56 -53.63 -27.94
CA VAL A 336 39.14 -54.47 -26.90
C VAL A 336 39.26 -55.83 -27.56
N PRO A 337 40.48 -56.32 -27.87
CA PRO A 337 40.60 -57.66 -28.38
C PRO A 337 40.21 -58.53 -27.20
N LEU A 338 38.98 -59.04 -27.21
CA LEU A 338 38.53 -60.11 -26.33
C LEU A 338 39.64 -61.15 -26.36
N ASN A 339 40.43 -61.19 -25.30
CA ASN A 339 41.61 -62.01 -25.22
C ASN A 339 41.08 -63.44 -25.39
N ARG A 340 41.53 -64.19 -26.41
CA ARG A 340 40.98 -65.53 -26.69
C ARG A 340 40.94 -66.42 -25.45
N ALA A 341 41.87 -66.19 -24.52
CA ALA A 341 41.92 -66.80 -23.20
C ALA A 341 40.71 -66.48 -22.29
N GLU A 342 40.20 -65.24 -22.29
CA GLU A 342 39.01 -64.85 -21.52
C GLU A 342 37.74 -65.43 -22.14
N MET A 343 37.62 -65.45 -23.48
CA MET A 343 36.50 -66.11 -24.16
C MET A 343 36.50 -67.63 -23.95
N GLU A 344 37.67 -68.28 -23.94
CA GLU A 344 37.79 -69.71 -23.62
C GLU A 344 37.44 -70.00 -22.16
N ASN A 345 37.81 -69.11 -21.23
CA ASN A 345 37.42 -69.22 -19.81
C ASN A 345 35.91 -69.00 -19.63
N PHE A 346 35.31 -67.99 -20.27
CA PHE A 346 33.87 -67.81 -20.27
C PHE A 346 33.14 -69.02 -20.88
N GLN A 347 33.62 -69.59 -21.99
CA GLN A 347 33.03 -70.81 -22.56
C GLN A 347 33.22 -72.06 -21.70
N LYS A 348 34.28 -72.16 -20.89
CA LYS A 348 34.46 -73.23 -19.92
C LYS A 348 33.50 -73.06 -18.74
N ASP A 349 33.40 -71.84 -18.20
CA ASP A 349 32.50 -71.52 -17.09
C ASP A 349 31.03 -71.68 -17.50
N TRP A 350 30.67 -71.31 -18.73
CA TRP A 350 29.32 -71.51 -19.28
C TRP A 350 28.99 -73.00 -19.47
N ARG A 351 29.93 -73.80 -19.99
CA ARG A 351 29.73 -75.26 -20.09
C ARG A 351 29.65 -75.95 -18.73
N GLN A 352 30.39 -75.45 -17.72
CA GLN A 352 30.29 -75.96 -16.35
C GLN A 352 29.01 -75.51 -15.64
N SER A 353 28.47 -74.33 -15.95
CA SER A 353 27.21 -73.85 -15.39
C SER A 353 25.99 -74.52 -16.03
N GLU A 354 25.99 -74.78 -17.34
CA GLU A 354 24.93 -75.56 -18.01
C GLU A 354 24.86 -77.00 -17.51
N TRP A 355 26.00 -77.65 -17.24
CA TRP A 355 26.01 -78.99 -16.63
C TRP A 355 25.41 -78.99 -15.21
N LYS A 356 25.52 -77.88 -14.47
CA LYS A 356 24.92 -77.72 -13.13
C LYS A 356 23.44 -77.33 -13.16
N LEU A 357 22.95 -76.73 -14.26
CA LEU A 357 21.59 -76.18 -14.35
C LEU A 357 20.61 -77.05 -15.15
N ASN A 358 21.08 -77.91 -16.06
CA ASN A 358 20.20 -78.73 -16.92
C ASN A 358 20.47 -80.24 -16.81
N GLY A 359 20.22 -80.81 -15.62
CA GLY A 359 19.73 -82.18 -15.53
C GLY A 359 20.71 -83.24 -15.02
N GLY A 360 20.95 -83.24 -13.70
CA GLY A 360 20.93 -84.52 -12.99
C GLY A 360 19.48 -84.96 -12.87
N TYR A 361 19.08 -85.98 -13.65
CA TYR A 361 17.77 -86.62 -13.55
C TYR A 361 17.54 -87.12 -12.11
N GLN A 362 16.54 -86.57 -11.41
CA GLN A 362 15.91 -87.25 -10.27
C GLN A 362 14.61 -87.89 -10.76
N GLN A 363 14.60 -89.22 -10.84
CA GLN A 363 13.37 -89.99 -10.90
C GLN A 363 12.60 -89.86 -9.58
N VAL A 364 11.29 -89.70 -9.70
CA VAL A 364 10.35 -89.58 -8.57
C VAL A 364 9.66 -90.93 -8.32
N SER A 365 9.39 -91.17 -7.03
CA SER A 365 8.39 -92.04 -6.38
C SER A 365 8.52 -93.58 -6.45
N ASN A 366 8.65 -94.19 -5.26
CA ASN A 366 7.51 -94.78 -4.56
C ASN A 366 7.71 -94.75 -3.04
#